data_AF-X0CWD5-F1
#
_entry.id   AF-X0CWD5-F1
#
_cell.length_a   1.000
_cell.length_b   1.000
_cell.length_c   1.000
_cell.angle_alpha   90.00
_cell.angle_beta   90.00
_cell.angle_gamma   90.00
#
_symmetry.space_group_name_H-M   'P 1'
#
loop_
_entity.id
_entity.type
_entity.pdbx_description
1 polymer ?
#
loop_
_entity_poly.entity_id
_entity_poly.type
_entity_poly.pdbx_seq_one_letter_code
_entity_poly.pdbx_strand_id
1 'polypeptide(L)'
;MASISRSLRAAAPLARGIVPRAAIRTPIRAFSSTKLSLARRYTKDHEWIDLSADKKHGFVGISEYAAEQLGDVVYVELPEAGTWVEQGDAVGAVESVKSASDINAPVRLRVLQVNDNLEEKPSTINKVPEDDSAGGGWIAKVEVDEEGAKQFEKLLDAEAYKTFAGAE
;
A
#
# COMPACT_ATOMS: atom_id res chain seq x y z
N MET A 1 23.61 71.01 -64.95
CA MET A 1 23.07 69.93 -65.82
C MET A 1 23.02 68.66 -65.00
N ALA A 2 21.84 68.27 -64.51
CA ALA A 2 21.66 66.98 -63.82
C ALA A 2 20.41 66.30 -64.39
N SER A 3 20.59 65.03 -64.70
CA SER A 3 19.86 64.24 -65.68
C SER A 3 18.61 63.57 -65.11
N ILE A 4 17.72 63.25 -66.03
CA ILE A 4 16.45 62.54 -65.92
C ILE A 4 16.69 61.09 -65.44
N SER A 5 15.85 60.59 -64.54
CA SER A 5 15.29 59.24 -64.71
C SER A 5 14.09 58.95 -63.83
N ARG A 6 13.03 58.50 -64.51
CA ARG A 6 11.72 58.09 -64.05
C ARG A 6 11.75 56.58 -63.89
N SER A 7 11.24 56.02 -62.79
CA SER A 7 10.99 54.57 -62.72
C SER A 7 9.81 54.27 -61.79
N LEU A 8 8.76 53.72 -62.39
CA LEU A 8 7.57 53.15 -61.76
C LEU A 8 7.94 51.90 -60.97
N ARG A 9 7.30 51.66 -59.81
CA ARG A 9 7.10 50.28 -59.34
C ARG A 9 5.80 50.11 -58.57
N ALA A 10 5.18 48.97 -58.85
CA ALA A 10 3.80 48.57 -58.60
C ALA A 10 3.41 48.39 -57.12
N ALA A 11 2.12 48.57 -56.85
CA ALA A 11 1.45 48.21 -55.61
C ALA A 11 1.30 46.68 -55.49
N ALA A 12 1.53 46.14 -54.29
CA ALA A 12 1.29 44.74 -53.93
C ALA A 12 0.03 44.63 -53.04
N PRO A 13 -0.74 43.52 -53.10
CA PRO A 13 -1.99 43.38 -52.36
C PRO A 13 -1.76 42.89 -50.91
N LEU A 14 -2.63 43.34 -50.00
CA LEU A 14 -2.72 42.87 -48.61
C LEU A 14 -3.35 41.47 -48.57
N ALA A 15 -2.54 40.45 -48.29
CA ALA A 15 -3.05 39.11 -47.96
C ALA A 15 -3.40 39.04 -46.45
N ARG A 16 -4.69 38.94 -46.12
CA ARG A 16 -5.16 38.60 -44.76
C ARG A 16 -4.95 37.12 -44.51
N GLY A 17 -3.96 36.77 -43.70
CA GLY A 17 -3.77 35.41 -43.19
C GLY A 17 -4.80 35.05 -42.12
N ILE A 18 -5.52 33.94 -42.31
CA ILE A 18 -6.38 33.32 -41.30
C ILE A 18 -5.47 32.43 -40.44
N VAL A 19 -5.29 32.76 -39.17
CA VAL A 19 -4.57 31.93 -38.20
C VAL A 19 -5.46 30.74 -37.80
N PRO A 20 -4.99 29.49 -37.84
CA PRO A 20 -5.77 28.37 -37.33
C PRO A 20 -5.79 28.40 -35.80
N ARG A 21 -6.99 28.30 -35.22
CA ARG A 21 -7.21 28.21 -33.78
C ARG A 21 -6.69 26.84 -33.30
N ALA A 22 -5.58 26.84 -32.57
CA ALA A 22 -5.03 25.65 -31.94
C ALA A 22 -6.06 25.04 -30.96
N ALA A 23 -6.44 23.77 -31.18
CA ALA A 23 -7.30 23.03 -30.28
C ALA A 23 -6.48 22.61 -29.05
N ILE A 24 -6.79 23.20 -27.89
CA ILE A 24 -6.21 22.83 -26.60
C ILE A 24 -6.79 21.45 -26.23
N ARG A 25 -5.99 20.40 -26.39
CA ARG A 25 -6.30 19.07 -25.85
C ARG A 25 -5.88 19.06 -24.39
N THR A 26 -6.85 19.14 -23.48
CA THR A 26 -6.62 18.84 -22.06
C THR A 26 -6.22 17.37 -21.90
N PRO A 27 -5.15 17.04 -21.17
CA PRO A 27 -4.86 15.65 -20.85
C PRO A 27 -5.91 15.16 -19.85
N ILE A 28 -6.71 14.17 -20.25
CA ILE A 28 -7.53 13.40 -19.32
C ILE A 28 -6.54 12.59 -18.47
N ARG A 29 -6.34 12.98 -17.21
CA ARG A 29 -5.61 12.17 -16.23
C ARG A 29 -6.45 10.91 -15.98
N ALA A 30 -6.07 9.79 -16.59
CA ALA A 30 -6.69 8.51 -16.31
C ALA A 30 -6.39 8.13 -14.85
N PHE A 31 -7.43 8.06 -14.02
CA PHE A 31 -7.34 7.41 -12.72
C PHE A 31 -7.24 5.91 -12.96
N SER A 32 -6.05 5.34 -12.74
CA SER A 32 -5.88 3.89 -12.73
C SER A 32 -6.32 3.38 -11.35
N SER A 33 -7.40 2.59 -11.31
CA SER A 33 -7.92 1.96 -10.09
C SER A 33 -7.50 0.49 -9.96
N THR A 34 -6.35 0.11 -10.52
CA THR A 34 -5.90 -1.28 -10.42
C THR A 34 -5.49 -1.56 -8.98
N LYS A 35 -6.25 -2.44 -8.30
CA LYS A 35 -5.85 -3.05 -7.02
C LYS A 35 -4.43 -3.61 -7.24
N LEU A 36 -3.44 -3.10 -6.51
CA LEU A 36 -2.10 -3.68 -6.53
C LEU A 36 -2.27 -5.16 -6.19
N SER A 37 -1.78 -6.06 -7.04
CA SER A 37 -1.78 -7.48 -6.73
C SER A 37 -0.81 -7.67 -5.57
N LEU A 38 -1.36 -7.93 -4.38
CA LEU A 38 -0.58 -8.28 -3.21
C LEU A 38 -0.46 -9.80 -3.12
N ALA A 39 0.71 -10.27 -2.70
CA ALA A 39 0.97 -11.67 -2.41
C ALA A 39 0.91 -11.87 -0.89
N ARG A 40 -0.05 -12.68 -0.44
CA ARG A 40 -0.23 -13.02 0.97
C ARG A 40 0.67 -14.17 1.39
N ARG A 41 1.27 -14.03 2.57
CA ARG A 41 2.00 -15.08 3.28
C ARG A 41 1.70 -15.03 4.78
N TYR A 42 1.97 -16.14 5.46
CA TYR A 42 1.68 -16.31 6.88
C TYR A 42 2.90 -16.83 7.65
N THR A 43 3.00 -16.45 8.91
CA THR A 43 3.92 -17.03 9.87
C THR A 43 3.29 -18.26 10.53
N LYS A 44 4.06 -18.95 11.37
CA LYS A 44 3.54 -20.01 12.24
C LYS A 44 2.92 -19.46 13.52
N ASP A 45 3.20 -18.21 13.86
CA ASP A 45 2.65 -17.50 15.02
C ASP A 45 1.38 -16.73 14.66
N HIS A 46 0.80 -17.05 13.49
CA HIS A 46 -0.52 -16.61 13.02
C HIS A 46 -0.63 -15.14 12.59
N GLU A 47 0.49 -14.50 12.24
CA GLU A 47 0.49 -13.23 11.52
C GLU A 47 0.45 -13.44 10.00
N TRP A 48 -0.13 -12.47 9.29
CA TRP A 48 -0.06 -12.40 7.83
C TRP A 48 0.70 -11.16 7.37
N ILE A 49 1.29 -11.28 6.18
CA ILE A 49 1.89 -10.17 5.44
C ILE A 49 1.47 -10.23 3.98
N ASP A 50 1.01 -9.09 3.48
CA ASP A 50 0.70 -8.87 2.08
C ASP A 50 1.76 -7.97 1.46
N LEU A 51 2.51 -8.46 0.47
CA LEU A 51 3.50 -7.63 -0.24
C LEU A 51 3.09 -7.35 -1.68
N SER A 52 3.42 -6.15 -2.15
CA SER A 52 3.34 -5.76 -3.56
C SER A 52 4.18 -6.69 -4.45
N ALA A 53 3.90 -6.70 -5.75
CA ALA A 53 4.61 -7.53 -6.72
C ALA A 53 6.14 -7.31 -6.74
N ASP A 54 6.60 -6.10 -6.39
CA ASP A 54 8.03 -5.75 -6.25
C ASP A 54 8.60 -6.07 -4.86
N LYS A 55 7.80 -6.60 -3.94
CA LYS A 55 8.14 -7.02 -2.56
C LYS A 55 8.73 -5.91 -1.69
N LYS A 56 8.30 -4.66 -1.93
CA LYS A 56 8.80 -3.49 -1.20
C LYS A 56 7.82 -2.90 -0.22
N HIS A 57 6.52 -3.00 -0.49
CA HIS A 57 5.49 -2.36 0.33
C HIS A 57 4.37 -3.34 0.61
N GLY A 58 3.74 -3.17 1.76
CA GLY A 58 2.72 -4.11 2.16
C GLY A 58 1.94 -3.73 3.40
N PHE A 59 1.19 -4.71 3.88
CA PHE A 59 0.41 -4.63 5.10
C PHE A 59 0.70 -5.87 5.95
N VAL A 60 0.64 -5.71 7.27
CA VAL A 60 0.73 -6.80 8.23
C VAL A 60 -0.48 -6.79 9.16
N GLY A 61 -0.86 -7.96 9.65
CA GLY A 61 -1.92 -8.13 10.64
C GLY A 61 -1.94 -9.55 11.20
N ILE A 62 -2.98 -9.88 11.97
CA ILE A 62 -3.19 -11.22 12.50
C ILE A 62 -4.22 -11.99 11.67
N SER A 63 -4.06 -13.31 11.59
CA SER A 63 -4.96 -14.18 10.83
C SER A 63 -6.35 -14.30 11.45
N GLU A 64 -7.30 -14.81 10.67
CA GLU A 64 -8.64 -15.13 11.17
C GLU A 64 -8.60 -16.13 12.33
N TYR A 65 -7.76 -17.17 12.22
CA TYR A 65 -7.54 -18.13 13.30
C TYR A 65 -7.07 -17.47 14.60
N ALA A 66 -6.07 -16.58 14.53
CA ALA A 66 -5.58 -15.88 15.72
C ALA A 66 -6.67 -15.02 16.36
N ALA A 67 -7.42 -14.27 15.56
CA ALA A 67 -8.51 -13.43 16.05
C ALA A 67 -9.61 -14.26 16.74
N GLU A 68 -9.91 -15.45 16.24
CA GLU A 68 -10.85 -16.38 16.89
C GLU A 68 -10.32 -16.91 18.23
N GLN A 69 -9.03 -17.29 18.29
CA GLN A 69 -8.41 -17.82 19.53
C GLN A 69 -8.33 -16.76 20.64
N LEU A 70 -8.09 -15.50 20.28
CA LEU A 70 -8.11 -14.38 21.23
C LEU A 70 -9.51 -14.16 21.83
N GLY A 71 -10.57 -14.38 21.03
CA GLY A 71 -11.93 -13.96 21.37
C GLY A 71 -12.11 -12.46 21.20
N ASP A 72 -13.05 -11.87 21.95
CA ASP A 72 -13.44 -10.47 21.76
C ASP A 72 -12.31 -9.49 22.09
N VAL A 73 -11.71 -8.89 21.04
CA VAL A 73 -10.61 -7.93 21.14
C VAL A 73 -11.13 -6.59 21.64
N VAL A 74 -10.48 -6.08 22.68
CA VAL A 74 -10.85 -4.84 23.38
C VAL A 74 -9.78 -3.76 23.30
N TYR A 75 -8.55 -4.13 22.92
CA TYR A 75 -7.45 -3.19 22.77
C TYR A 75 -6.43 -3.69 21.74
N VAL A 76 -5.79 -2.75 21.05
CA VAL A 76 -4.71 -2.99 20.10
C VAL A 76 -3.61 -1.97 20.37
N GLU A 77 -2.40 -2.45 20.65
CA GLU A 77 -1.20 -1.63 20.73
C GLU A 77 -0.57 -1.54 19.33
N LEU A 78 -0.56 -0.33 18.78
CA LEU A 78 -0.03 -0.06 17.45
C LEU A 78 1.46 0.30 17.49
N PRO A 79 2.26 -0.10 16.48
CA PRO A 79 3.68 0.26 16.41
C PRO A 79 3.95 1.76 16.30
N GLU A 80 5.19 2.16 16.60
CA GLU A 80 5.70 3.47 16.18
C GLU A 80 6.15 3.45 14.71
N ALA A 81 5.72 4.43 13.93
CA ALA A 81 6.15 4.59 12.55
C ALA A 81 7.61 5.07 12.44
N GLY A 82 8.31 4.59 11.41
CA GLY A 82 9.63 5.11 11.01
C GLY A 82 10.83 4.28 11.45
N THR A 83 10.64 3.24 12.26
CA THR A 83 11.71 2.36 12.76
C THR A 83 11.71 1.00 12.06
N TRP A 84 12.91 0.43 11.85
CA TRP A 84 13.08 -0.94 11.36
C TRP A 84 12.90 -1.92 12.51
N VAL A 85 12.11 -2.96 12.27
CA VAL A 85 11.83 -4.08 13.19
C VAL A 85 12.38 -5.34 12.54
N GLU A 86 13.14 -6.13 13.29
CA GLU A 86 13.72 -7.37 12.79
C GLU A 86 12.68 -8.50 12.81
N GLN A 87 12.89 -9.54 11.99
CA GLN A 87 11.97 -10.67 11.93
C GLN A 87 11.83 -11.34 13.30
N GLY A 88 10.59 -11.54 13.74
CA GLY A 88 10.26 -12.17 15.02
C GLY A 88 10.27 -11.22 16.22
N ASP A 89 10.72 -9.97 16.06
CA ASP A 89 10.58 -8.97 17.11
C ASP A 89 9.15 -8.43 17.15
N ALA A 90 8.68 -8.05 18.34
CA ALA A 90 7.35 -7.49 18.52
C ALA A 90 7.21 -6.15 17.78
N VAL A 91 6.13 -6.04 17.00
CA VAL A 91 5.73 -4.80 16.30
C VAL A 91 4.48 -4.17 16.92
N GLY A 92 3.75 -4.90 17.76
CA GLY A 92 2.58 -4.40 18.47
C GLY A 92 2.00 -5.51 19.35
N ALA A 93 0.78 -5.30 19.84
CA ALA A 93 0.08 -6.31 20.64
C ALA A 93 -1.43 -6.20 20.48
N VAL A 94 -2.14 -7.29 20.78
CA VAL A 94 -3.60 -7.36 20.81
C VAL A 94 -4.07 -7.92 22.13
N GLU A 95 -5.07 -7.29 22.72
CA GLU A 95 -5.67 -7.73 23.98
C GLU A 95 -7.17 -7.97 23.82
N SER A 96 -7.62 -9.07 24.42
CA SER A 96 -9.01 -9.47 24.52
C SER A 96 -9.44 -9.52 25.98
N VAL A 97 -10.72 -9.83 26.21
CA VAL A 97 -11.21 -10.11 27.57
C VAL A 97 -10.68 -11.41 28.18
N LYS A 98 -9.92 -12.21 27.41
CA LYS A 98 -9.42 -13.54 27.81
C LYS A 98 -7.90 -13.64 27.82
N SER A 99 -7.23 -12.94 26.92
CA SER A 99 -5.79 -13.08 26.67
C SER A 99 -5.20 -11.80 26.09
N ALA A 100 -3.87 -11.72 26.15
CA ALA A 100 -3.08 -10.73 25.44
C ALA A 100 -1.96 -11.47 24.70
N SER A 101 -1.68 -11.05 23.46
CA SER A 101 -0.61 -11.62 22.64
C SER A 101 0.12 -10.51 21.90
N ASP A 102 1.45 -10.63 21.85
CA ASP A 102 2.28 -9.80 20.99
C ASP A 102 2.03 -10.15 19.52
N ILE A 103 2.17 -9.15 18.65
CA ILE A 103 2.20 -9.32 17.20
C ILE A 103 3.66 -9.22 16.79
N ASN A 104 4.21 -10.28 16.21
CA ASN A 104 5.60 -10.30 15.77
C ASN A 104 5.74 -9.88 14.32
N ALA A 105 6.85 -9.24 13.98
CA ALA A 105 7.16 -8.87 12.61
C ALA A 105 7.41 -10.12 11.75
N PRO A 106 6.61 -10.39 10.70
CA PRO A 106 6.76 -11.60 9.88
C PRO A 106 8.10 -11.69 9.15
N VAL A 107 8.66 -10.52 8.84
CA VAL A 107 9.93 -10.28 8.16
C VAL A 107 10.54 -8.99 8.70
N ARG A 108 11.81 -8.76 8.41
CA ARG A 108 12.46 -7.47 8.61
C ARG A 108 11.71 -6.40 7.81
N LEU A 109 11.15 -5.43 8.52
CA LEU A 109 10.27 -4.43 7.94
C LEU A 109 10.44 -3.09 8.63
N ARG A 110 9.93 -2.03 8.00
CA ARG A 110 9.82 -0.71 8.62
C ARG A 110 8.38 -0.23 8.54
N VAL A 111 7.87 0.24 9.66
CA VAL A 111 6.49 0.75 9.73
C VAL A 111 6.42 2.11 9.04
N LEU A 112 5.53 2.22 8.05
CA LEU A 112 5.27 3.47 7.32
C LEU A 112 4.04 4.21 7.86
N GLN A 113 3.02 3.45 8.26
CA GLN A 113 1.74 3.96 8.73
C GLN A 113 1.06 2.89 9.60
N VAL A 114 0.29 3.31 10.59
CA VAL A 114 -0.55 2.43 11.42
C VAL A 114 -2.03 2.64 11.14
N ASN A 115 -2.85 1.67 11.53
CA ASN A 115 -4.30 1.75 11.40
C ASN A 115 -4.93 2.35 12.66
N ASP A 116 -4.91 3.68 12.76
CA ASP A 116 -5.44 4.43 13.92
C ASP A 116 -6.92 4.10 14.23
N ASN A 117 -7.68 3.56 13.27
CA ASN A 117 -9.06 3.14 13.50
C ASN A 117 -9.18 2.03 14.55
N LEU A 118 -8.11 1.24 14.77
CA LEU A 118 -8.12 0.14 15.74
C LEU A 118 -8.08 0.63 17.19
N GLU A 119 -7.64 1.86 17.44
CA GLU A 119 -7.72 2.47 18.78
C GLU A 119 -9.18 2.70 19.20
N GLU A 120 -10.02 3.19 18.27
CA GLU A 120 -11.44 3.43 18.52
C GLU A 120 -12.30 2.17 18.32
N LYS A 121 -11.89 1.27 17.41
CA LYS A 121 -12.66 0.11 16.98
C LYS A 121 -11.80 -1.17 16.97
N PRO A 122 -11.31 -1.63 18.12
CA PRO A 122 -10.48 -2.83 18.22
C PRO A 122 -11.20 -4.10 17.73
N SER A 123 -12.53 -4.17 17.88
CA SER A 123 -13.37 -5.28 17.34
C SER A 123 -13.30 -5.48 15.83
N THR A 124 -12.69 -4.55 15.08
CA THR A 124 -12.41 -4.72 13.64
C THR A 124 -11.52 -5.92 13.40
N ILE A 125 -10.57 -6.20 14.31
CA ILE A 125 -9.72 -7.39 14.28
C ILE A 125 -10.55 -8.67 14.24
N ASN A 126 -11.63 -8.77 15.01
CA ASN A 126 -12.49 -9.95 14.97
C ASN A 126 -13.38 -10.03 13.73
N LYS A 127 -13.73 -8.90 13.11
CA LYS A 127 -14.71 -8.85 12.00
C LYS A 127 -14.08 -9.10 10.65
N VAL A 128 -12.91 -8.51 10.42
CA VAL A 128 -12.20 -8.52 9.13
C VAL A 128 -10.67 -8.54 9.33
N PRO A 129 -10.13 -9.56 10.05
CA PRO A 129 -8.73 -9.61 10.48
C PRO A 129 -7.73 -9.52 9.32
N GLU A 130 -8.06 -10.13 8.18
CA GLU A 130 -7.17 -10.23 7.02
C GLU A 130 -7.57 -9.30 5.86
N ASP A 131 -8.28 -8.21 6.15
CA ASP A 131 -8.62 -7.17 5.17
C ASP A 131 -7.61 -6.00 5.26
N ASP A 132 -7.01 -5.67 4.11
CA ASP A 132 -6.00 -4.62 3.93
C ASP A 132 -6.59 -3.26 3.48
N SER A 133 -7.92 -3.17 3.35
CA SER A 133 -8.60 -1.94 3.01
C SER A 133 -8.64 -0.94 4.17
N ALA A 134 -9.08 0.29 3.90
CA ALA A 134 -9.17 1.34 4.92
C ALA A 134 -10.07 0.98 6.12
N GLY A 135 -11.00 0.04 5.97
CA GLY A 135 -11.86 -0.46 7.05
C GLY A 135 -11.48 -1.85 7.55
N GLY A 136 -10.36 -2.39 7.11
CA GLY A 136 -9.89 -3.73 7.44
C GLY A 136 -9.10 -3.81 8.75
N GLY A 137 -8.77 -5.03 9.16
CA GLY A 137 -8.06 -5.37 10.39
C GLY A 137 -6.53 -5.34 10.28
N TRP A 138 -5.95 -4.79 9.22
CA TRP A 138 -4.50 -4.58 9.12
C TRP A 138 -3.99 -3.68 10.26
N ILE A 139 -2.80 -3.98 10.77
CA ILE A 139 -2.18 -3.30 11.92
C ILE A 139 -1.27 -2.18 11.43
N ALA A 140 -0.37 -2.50 10.49
CA ALA A 140 0.61 -1.58 9.96
C ALA A 140 0.80 -1.75 8.46
N LYS A 141 1.01 -0.62 7.79
CA LYS A 141 1.56 -0.55 6.44
C LYS A 141 3.07 -0.47 6.55
N VAL A 142 3.77 -1.26 5.77
CA VAL A 142 5.20 -1.48 5.95
C VAL A 142 5.98 -1.31 4.64
N GLU A 143 7.25 -0.94 4.75
CA GLU A 143 8.26 -1.16 3.73
C GLU A 143 9.18 -2.32 4.12
N VAL A 144 9.69 -3.04 3.13
CA VAL A 144 10.55 -4.20 3.28
C VAL A 144 11.81 -4.01 2.43
N ASP A 145 12.95 -4.43 2.95
CA ASP A 145 14.23 -4.39 2.24
C ASP A 145 14.58 -5.73 1.56
N GLU A 146 15.79 -5.86 1.05
CA GLU A 146 16.23 -7.10 0.39
C GLU A 146 16.30 -8.30 1.34
N GLU A 147 16.55 -8.07 2.63
CA GLU A 147 16.58 -9.14 3.62
C GLU A 147 15.18 -9.63 3.94
N GLY A 148 14.25 -8.70 4.24
CA GLY A 148 12.86 -9.07 4.50
C GLY A 148 12.19 -9.69 3.27
N ALA A 149 12.54 -9.26 2.05
CA ALA A 149 12.05 -9.89 0.82
C ALA A 149 12.52 -11.36 0.68
N LYS A 150 13.70 -11.71 1.18
CA LYS A 150 14.19 -13.11 1.22
C LYS A 150 13.52 -13.92 2.33
N GLN A 151 13.21 -13.29 3.46
CA GLN A 151 12.49 -13.93 4.56
C GLN A 151 11.04 -14.23 4.15
N PHE A 152 10.40 -13.32 3.41
CA PHE A 152 9.04 -13.47 2.88
C PHE A 152 8.86 -14.76 2.05
N GLU A 153 9.86 -15.13 1.24
CA GLU A 153 9.81 -16.36 0.42
C GLU A 153 9.76 -17.66 1.25
N LYS A 154 10.18 -17.60 2.52
CA LYS A 154 10.21 -18.76 3.43
C LYS A 154 8.92 -18.90 4.24
N LEU A 155 8.05 -17.90 4.20
CA LEU A 155 6.77 -17.91 4.90
C LEU A 155 5.78 -18.85 4.21
N LEU A 156 4.78 -19.28 4.98
CA LEU A 156 3.73 -20.17 4.50
C LEU A 156 2.86 -19.43 3.47
N ASP A 157 2.55 -20.09 2.36
CA ASP A 157 1.44 -19.62 1.52
C ASP A 157 0.09 -19.96 2.17
N ALA A 158 -0.99 -19.48 1.57
CA ALA A 158 -2.33 -19.66 2.11
C ALA A 158 -2.75 -21.14 2.25
N GLU A 159 -2.34 -22.01 1.32
CA GLU A 159 -2.71 -23.43 1.37
C GLU A 159 -1.93 -24.17 2.48
N ALA A 160 -0.64 -23.90 2.59
CA ALA A 160 0.20 -24.43 3.65
C ALA A 160 -0.25 -23.93 5.03
N TYR A 161 -0.58 -22.64 5.16
CA TYR A 161 -1.07 -22.06 6.41
C TYR A 161 -2.41 -22.67 6.83
N LYS A 162 -3.36 -22.81 5.91
CA LYS A 162 -4.65 -23.44 6.20
C LYS A 162 -4.49 -24.88 6.71
N THR A 163 -3.53 -25.62 6.15
CA THR A 163 -3.22 -26.98 6.61
C THR A 163 -2.59 -26.98 8.00
N PHE A 164 -1.69 -26.03 8.27
CA PHE A 164 -1.04 -25.85 9.57
C PHE A 164 -2.05 -25.49 10.66
N ALA A 165 -2.81 -24.40 10.49
CA ALA A 165 -3.78 -23.93 11.49
C ALA A 165 -4.93 -24.91 11.71
N GLY A 166 -5.34 -25.67 10.69
CA GLY A 166 -6.37 -26.70 10.82
C GLY A 166 -5.92 -27.96 11.60
N ALA A 167 -4.63 -28.09 11.89
CA ALA A 167 -4.07 -29.19 12.67
C ALA A 167 -3.88 -28.85 14.16
N GLU A 168 -4.13 -27.59 14.56
CA GLU A 168 -4.04 -27.09 15.94
C GLU A 168 -5.41 -27.06 16.62
#